data_AF-A0A2G6BM21-F1
#
_entry.id   AF-A0A2G6BM21-F1
#
_cell.length_a   1.000
_cell.length_b   1.000
_cell.length_c   1.000
_cell.angle_alpha   90.00
_cell.angle_beta   90.00
_cell.angle_gamma   90.00
#
_symmetry.space_group_name_H-M   'P 1'
#
loop_
_entity.id
_entity.type
_entity.pdbx_description
1 polymer ?
#
loop_
_entity_poly.entity_id
_entity_poly.type
_entity_poly.pdbx_seq_one_letter_code
_entity_poly.pdbx_strand_id
1 'polypeptide(L)'
;MKEQKNKTDFKKYLSEGLLIVFSVLFALFINKTYQDAKTNSYRDNALKQIKTELIGNQNTLKEWMANHNAIIKNLNNLIENKKDNIQKLAETKGYLPQQMIFDNMSLVNKPLLNSAWTSAQSIGIISEFDFKTLQYINATYELQQLMMNTTVKNIAEILYSKSTDVENIKGFLIELRLRFGNLKGQEYSLEELYKKTIEVLQ
;
A
#
# COMPACT_ATOMS: atom_id res chain seq x y z
N MET A 1 -13.86 86.43 -1.81
CA MET A 1 -14.78 85.41 -1.27
C MET A 1 -14.80 84.21 -2.20
N LYS A 2 -14.71 83.00 -1.62
CA LYS A 2 -15.01 81.66 -2.16
C LYS A 2 -13.94 80.94 -3.03
N GLU A 3 -13.03 80.26 -2.33
CA GLU A 3 -12.44 78.98 -2.76
C GLU A 3 -12.96 77.86 -1.85
N GLN A 4 -14.01 77.16 -2.27
CA GLN A 4 -14.43 75.89 -1.67
C GLN A 4 -15.08 75.02 -2.75
N LYS A 5 -14.29 74.32 -3.56
CA LYS A 5 -14.83 73.29 -4.48
C LYS A 5 -13.97 72.03 -4.69
N ASN A 6 -12.76 71.94 -4.12
CA ASN A 6 -11.83 70.82 -4.38
C ASN A 6 -11.93 69.60 -3.45
N LYS A 7 -12.64 69.67 -2.31
CA LYS A 7 -12.64 68.57 -1.32
C LYS A 7 -13.56 67.38 -1.67
N THR A 8 -14.60 67.60 -2.46
CA THR A 8 -15.59 66.57 -2.83
C THR A 8 -15.12 65.66 -3.96
N ASP A 9 -14.39 66.20 -4.94
CA ASP A 9 -13.88 65.40 -6.06
C ASP A 9 -12.76 64.46 -5.63
N PHE A 10 -11.85 64.92 -4.75
CA PHE A 10 -10.80 64.05 -4.21
C PHE A 10 -11.35 62.87 -3.39
N LYS A 11 -12.38 63.09 -2.55
CA LYS A 11 -13.05 62.01 -1.82
C LYS A 11 -13.74 61.02 -2.75
N LYS A 12 -14.33 61.51 -3.86
CA LYS A 12 -14.97 60.67 -4.86
C LYS A 12 -13.97 59.77 -5.57
N TYR A 13 -12.87 60.33 -6.07
CA TYR A 13 -11.82 59.55 -6.72
C TYR A 13 -11.14 58.55 -5.77
N LEU A 14 -10.94 58.92 -4.51
CA LEU A 14 -10.40 58.00 -3.49
C LEU A 14 -11.37 56.85 -3.20
N SER A 15 -12.67 57.14 -3.09
CA SER A 15 -13.71 56.13 -2.89
C SER A 15 -13.83 55.19 -4.09
N GLU A 16 -13.78 55.72 -5.32
CA GLU A 16 -13.84 54.91 -6.54
C GLU A 16 -12.60 54.01 -6.68
N GLY A 17 -11.40 54.54 -6.40
CA GLY A 17 -10.17 53.74 -6.39
C GLY A 17 -10.18 52.64 -5.32
N LEU A 18 -10.65 52.95 -4.11
CA LEU A 18 -10.80 51.96 -3.04
C LEU A 18 -11.79 50.86 -3.42
N LEU A 19 -12.90 51.22 -4.08
CA LEU A 19 -13.95 50.28 -4.48
C LEU A 19 -13.45 49.32 -5.58
N ILE A 20 -12.62 49.82 -6.51
CA ILE A 20 -11.95 48.98 -7.51
C ILE A 20 -10.99 48.00 -6.85
N VAL A 21 -10.10 48.47 -5.96
CA VAL A 21 -9.16 47.60 -5.25
C VAL A 21 -9.90 46.55 -4.42
N PHE A 22 -10.96 46.95 -3.71
CA PHE A 22 -11.77 46.03 -2.92
C PHE A 22 -12.45 44.98 -3.79
N SER A 23 -13.00 45.36 -4.94
CA SER A 23 -13.66 44.42 -5.86
C SER A 23 -12.70 43.36 -6.40
N VAL A 24 -11.47 43.75 -6.76
CA VAL A 24 -10.43 42.81 -7.22
C VAL A 24 -10.00 41.89 -6.08
N LEU A 25 -9.74 42.42 -4.88
CA LEU A 25 -9.38 41.61 -3.71
C LEU A 25 -10.50 40.65 -3.33
N PHE A 26 -11.76 41.09 -3.41
CA PHE A 26 -12.92 40.25 -3.13
C PHE A 26 -13.06 39.12 -4.15
N ALA A 27 -12.88 39.40 -5.45
CA ALA A 27 -12.89 38.36 -6.48
C ALA A 27 -11.79 37.32 -6.26
N LEU A 28 -10.56 37.75 -5.93
CA LEU A 28 -9.45 36.86 -5.58
C LEU A 28 -9.77 36.02 -4.33
N PHE A 29 -10.37 36.64 -3.31
CA PHE A 29 -10.76 35.97 -2.07
C PHE A 29 -11.80 34.87 -2.32
N ILE A 30 -12.85 35.15 -3.09
CA ILE A 30 -13.87 34.16 -3.45
C ILE A 30 -13.26 33.01 -4.25
N ASN A 31 -12.42 33.33 -5.24
CA ASN A 31 -11.75 32.31 -6.04
C ASN A 31 -10.84 31.42 -5.19
N LYS A 32 -10.06 32.01 -4.27
CA LYS A 32 -9.19 31.27 -3.35
C LYS A 32 -10.01 30.37 -2.42
N THR A 33 -11.07 30.89 -1.82
CA THR A 33 -11.95 30.12 -0.92
C THR A 33 -12.58 28.92 -1.63
N TYR A 34 -13.07 29.12 -2.85
CA TYR A 34 -13.64 28.02 -3.66
C TYR A 34 -12.59 26.97 -4.03
N GLN A 35 -11.38 27.39 -4.44
CA GLN A 35 -10.29 26.48 -4.76
C GLN A 35 -9.86 25.67 -3.53
N ASP A 36 -9.70 26.31 -2.37
CA ASP A 36 -9.30 25.64 -1.13
C ASP A 36 -10.37 24.63 -0.68
N ALA A 37 -11.66 24.97 -0.80
CA ALA A 37 -12.74 24.03 -0.50
C ALA A 37 -12.72 22.80 -1.42
N LYS A 38 -12.49 23.00 -2.72
CA LYS A 38 -12.38 21.92 -3.70
C LYS A 38 -11.17 21.03 -3.41
N THR A 39 -10.01 21.62 -3.14
CA THR A 39 -8.77 20.92 -2.80
C THR A 39 -8.93 20.09 -1.53
N ASN A 40 -9.52 20.65 -0.47
CA ASN A 40 -9.81 19.93 0.77
C ASN A 40 -10.73 18.72 0.51
N SER A 41 -11.78 18.88 -0.31
CA SER A 41 -12.65 17.76 -0.69
C SER A 41 -11.90 16.64 -1.42
N TYR A 42 -10.99 16.98 -2.34
CA TYR A 42 -10.16 15.98 -3.02
C TYR A 42 -9.17 15.30 -2.08
N ARG A 43 -8.55 16.05 -1.16
CA ARG A 43 -7.70 15.50 -0.11
C ARG A 43 -8.46 14.48 0.72
N ASP A 44 -9.62 14.85 1.26
CA ASP A 44 -10.40 14.00 2.15
C ASP A 44 -10.91 12.75 1.44
N ASN A 45 -11.34 12.88 0.18
CA ASN A 45 -11.72 11.75 -0.64
C ASN A 45 -10.53 10.81 -0.90
N ALA A 46 -9.35 11.34 -1.22
CA ALA A 46 -8.16 10.53 -1.44
C ALA A 46 -7.77 9.74 -0.18
N LEU A 47 -7.73 10.38 0.98
CA LEU A 47 -7.43 9.73 2.27
C LEU A 47 -8.47 8.64 2.60
N LYS A 48 -9.75 8.91 2.35
CA LYS A 48 -10.83 7.92 2.54
C LYS A 48 -10.65 6.69 1.63
N GLN A 49 -10.29 6.88 0.37
CA GLN A 49 -10.06 5.78 -0.57
C GLN A 49 -8.82 4.96 -0.19
N ILE A 50 -7.73 5.63 0.16
CA ILE A 50 -6.50 4.97 0.66
C ILE A 50 -6.82 4.14 1.90
N LYS A 51 -7.53 4.70 2.89
CA LYS A 51 -7.93 3.97 4.09
C LYS A 51 -8.74 2.73 3.77
N THR A 52 -9.72 2.85 2.86
CA THR A 52 -10.57 1.72 2.43
C THR A 52 -9.73 0.62 1.78
N GLU A 53 -8.79 0.99 0.92
CA GLU A 53 -7.85 0.06 0.28
C GLU A 53 -6.96 -0.64 1.32
N LEU A 54 -6.37 0.10 2.26
CA LEU A 54 -5.51 -0.46 3.31
C LEU A 54 -6.26 -1.43 4.23
N ILE A 55 -7.52 -1.15 4.56
CA ILE A 55 -8.37 -2.09 5.32
C ILE A 55 -8.60 -3.38 4.52
N GLY A 56 -8.91 -3.26 3.22
CA GLY A 56 -9.09 -4.41 2.34
C GLY A 56 -7.82 -5.25 2.20
N ASN A 57 -6.67 -4.58 2.07
CA ASN A 57 -5.36 -5.23 2.00
C ASN A 57 -4.99 -5.91 3.32
N GLN A 58 -5.23 -5.27 4.47
CA GLN A 58 -4.98 -5.87 5.78
C GLN A 58 -5.77 -7.17 5.97
N ASN A 59 -7.03 -7.18 5.56
CA ASN A 59 -7.85 -8.41 5.64
C ASN A 59 -7.30 -9.51 4.72
N THR A 60 -6.90 -9.14 3.51
CA THR A 60 -6.27 -10.07 2.56
C THR A 60 -4.95 -10.63 3.11
N LEU A 61 -4.13 -9.79 3.74
CA LEU A 61 -2.87 -10.18 4.36
C LEU A 61 -3.08 -11.17 5.51
N LYS A 62 -4.14 -11.01 6.32
CA LYS A 62 -4.46 -11.97 7.39
C LYS A 62 -4.78 -13.37 6.85
N GLU A 63 -5.48 -13.45 5.72
CA GLU A 63 -5.72 -14.72 5.03
C GLU A 63 -4.42 -15.34 4.52
N TRP A 64 -3.53 -14.53 3.92
CA TRP A 64 -2.20 -14.98 3.50
C TRP A 64 -1.41 -15.54 4.67
N MET A 65 -1.34 -14.81 5.79
CA MET A 65 -0.65 -15.24 6.99
C MET A 65 -1.18 -16.58 7.51
N ALA A 66 -2.50 -16.80 7.50
CA ALA A 66 -3.07 -18.08 7.90
C ALA A 66 -2.60 -19.22 6.98
N ASN A 67 -2.69 -19.02 5.66
CA ASN A 67 -2.25 -20.01 4.67
C ASN A 67 -0.75 -20.30 4.78
N HIS A 68 0.08 -19.26 4.87
CA HIS A 68 1.54 -19.40 4.95
C HIS A 68 2.00 -20.06 6.25
N ASN A 69 1.32 -19.79 7.37
CA ASN A 69 1.58 -20.52 8.61
C ASN A 69 1.26 -22.01 8.49
N ALA A 70 0.17 -22.36 7.81
CA ALA A 70 -0.18 -23.76 7.56
C ALA A 70 0.84 -24.44 6.62
N ILE A 71 1.30 -23.74 5.57
CA ILE A 71 2.36 -24.23 4.68
C ILE A 71 3.68 -24.45 5.45
N ILE A 72 4.09 -23.51 6.32
CA ILE A 72 5.28 -23.68 7.17
C ILE A 72 5.13 -24.92 8.06
N LYS A 73 3.96 -25.12 8.68
CA LYS A 73 3.69 -26.30 9.51
C LYS A 73 3.78 -27.58 8.69
N ASN A 74 3.21 -27.59 7.49
CA ASN A 74 3.31 -28.72 6.59
C ASN A 74 4.77 -28.99 6.20
N LEU A 75 5.52 -27.97 5.78
CA LEU A 75 6.95 -28.08 5.48
C LEU A 75 7.75 -28.65 6.65
N ASN A 76 7.52 -28.20 7.89
CA ASN A 76 8.17 -28.80 9.07
C ASN A 76 7.83 -30.29 9.18
N ASN A 77 6.56 -30.68 8.99
CA ASN A 77 6.17 -32.10 9.01
C ASN A 77 6.85 -32.91 7.89
N LEU A 78 7.00 -32.35 6.69
CA LEU A 78 7.69 -33.01 5.57
C LEU A 78 9.20 -33.17 5.84
N ILE A 79 9.82 -32.19 6.52
CA ILE A 79 11.24 -32.20 6.88
C ILE A 79 11.53 -33.16 8.06
N GLU A 80 10.66 -33.17 9.07
CA GLU A 80 10.83 -33.94 10.31
C GLU A 80 10.40 -35.40 10.17
N ASN A 81 9.46 -35.72 9.25
CA ASN A 81 9.10 -37.09 8.97
C ASN A 81 10.30 -37.85 8.36
N LYS A 82 10.77 -38.89 9.06
CA LYS A 82 11.66 -39.96 8.55
C LYS A 82 11.03 -40.82 7.44
N LYS A 83 10.04 -40.30 6.70
CA LYS A 83 9.35 -41.07 5.67
C LYS A 83 10.05 -40.82 4.34
N ASP A 84 10.81 -41.83 3.92
CA ASP A 84 11.31 -42.01 2.55
C ASP A 84 10.22 -41.86 1.46
N ASN A 85 8.93 -41.76 1.82
CA ASN A 85 7.82 -41.64 0.89
C ASN A 85 7.86 -40.37 0.02
N ILE A 86 8.32 -39.22 0.52
CA ILE A 86 8.37 -37.99 -0.31
C ILE A 86 9.48 -38.09 -1.34
N GLN A 87 10.66 -38.54 -0.89
CA GLN A 87 11.80 -38.79 -1.76
C GLN A 87 11.43 -39.81 -2.84
N LYS A 88 10.93 -40.99 -2.43
CA LYS A 88 10.47 -42.05 -3.35
C LYS A 88 9.36 -41.58 -4.29
N LEU A 89 8.42 -40.77 -3.82
CA LEU A 89 7.32 -40.27 -4.65
C LEU A 89 7.80 -39.26 -5.69
N ALA A 90 8.73 -38.40 -5.31
CA ALA A 90 9.33 -37.46 -6.24
C ALA A 90 10.26 -38.15 -7.24
N GLU A 91 11.01 -39.18 -6.82
CA GLU A 91 11.75 -40.10 -7.71
C GLU A 91 10.82 -40.81 -8.68
N THR A 92 9.68 -41.32 -8.20
CA THR A 92 8.68 -41.99 -9.04
C THR A 92 8.06 -41.03 -10.07
N LYS A 93 7.85 -39.77 -9.70
CA LYS A 93 7.21 -38.77 -10.57
C LYS A 93 8.19 -37.94 -11.41
N GLY A 94 9.49 -37.96 -11.07
CA GLY A 94 10.50 -37.08 -11.65
C GLY A 94 10.40 -35.61 -11.22
N TYR A 95 9.56 -35.29 -10.23
CA TYR A 95 9.38 -33.94 -9.66
C TYR A 95 8.69 -34.03 -8.30
N LEU A 96 8.73 -32.96 -7.49
CA LEU A 96 7.96 -32.84 -6.26
C LEU A 96 6.59 -32.17 -6.53
N PRO A 97 5.46 -32.87 -6.37
CA PRO A 97 4.14 -32.26 -6.53
C PRO A 97 3.91 -31.13 -5.53
N GLN A 98 3.68 -29.92 -6.05
CA GLN A 98 3.41 -28.72 -5.24
C GLN A 98 2.22 -28.90 -4.29
N GLN A 99 1.21 -29.70 -4.65
CA GLN A 99 0.05 -29.97 -3.81
C GLN A 99 0.43 -30.58 -2.46
N MET A 100 1.53 -31.33 -2.39
CA MET A 100 2.03 -31.87 -1.13
C MET A 100 2.68 -30.83 -0.24
N ILE A 101 3.19 -29.74 -0.83
CA ILE A 101 3.79 -28.61 -0.09
C ILE A 101 2.68 -27.68 0.39
N PHE A 102 1.74 -27.38 -0.49
CA PHE A 102 0.73 -26.36 -0.29
C PHE A 102 -0.56 -26.85 0.35
N ASP A 103 -0.83 -28.16 0.34
CA ASP A 103 -2.11 -28.72 0.81
C ASP A 103 -3.32 -28.01 0.17
N ASN A 104 -3.23 -27.77 -1.14
CA ASN A 104 -4.18 -27.01 -1.96
C ASN A 104 -4.38 -25.53 -1.57
N MET A 105 -3.51 -24.97 -0.73
CA MET A 105 -3.49 -23.54 -0.43
C MET A 105 -2.74 -22.75 -1.51
N SER A 106 -3.08 -21.47 -1.65
CA SER A 106 -2.39 -20.57 -2.59
C SER A 106 -1.34 -19.74 -1.85
N LEU A 107 -0.20 -19.50 -2.51
CA LEU A 107 0.79 -18.49 -2.08
C LEU A 107 0.18 -17.07 -2.12
N VAL A 108 -0.68 -16.80 -3.10
CA VAL A 108 -1.44 -15.56 -3.21
C VAL A 108 -2.84 -15.91 -3.68
N ASN A 109 -3.85 -15.74 -2.83
CA ASN A 109 -5.25 -15.99 -3.19
C ASN A 109 -5.93 -14.74 -3.80
N LYS A 110 -5.48 -13.55 -3.41
CA LYS A 110 -6.00 -12.26 -3.85
C LYS A 110 -4.90 -11.21 -3.74
N PRO A 111 -4.67 -10.35 -4.75
CA PRO A 111 -3.60 -9.36 -4.72
C PRO A 111 -3.85 -8.24 -3.70
N LEU A 112 -2.77 -7.70 -3.15
CA LEU A 112 -2.78 -6.45 -2.38
C LEU A 112 -2.80 -5.27 -3.36
N LEU A 113 -3.80 -4.41 -3.24
CA LEU A 113 -4.02 -3.29 -4.15
C LEU A 113 -3.14 -2.09 -3.78
N ASN A 114 -2.92 -1.19 -4.73
CA ASN A 114 -2.23 0.09 -4.53
C ASN A 114 -2.80 1.21 -5.42
N SER A 115 -4.01 1.02 -5.95
CA SER A 115 -4.58 1.92 -6.95
C SER A 115 -4.98 3.25 -6.33
N ALA A 116 -5.57 3.24 -5.14
CA ALA A 116 -5.93 4.48 -4.43
C ALA A 116 -4.71 5.36 -4.17
N TRP A 117 -3.61 4.75 -3.73
CA TRP A 117 -2.34 5.46 -3.51
C TRP A 117 -1.73 5.98 -4.81
N THR A 118 -1.64 5.13 -5.83
CA THR A 118 -1.07 5.50 -7.14
C THR A 118 -1.88 6.63 -7.79
N SER A 119 -3.21 6.58 -7.70
CA SER A 119 -4.10 7.64 -8.20
C SER A 119 -3.89 8.94 -7.45
N ALA A 120 -3.76 8.92 -6.12
CA ALA A 120 -3.48 10.11 -5.32
C ALA A 120 -2.15 10.78 -5.72
N GLN A 121 -1.10 9.99 -5.93
CA GLN A 121 0.18 10.49 -6.44
C GLN A 121 0.03 11.11 -7.83
N SER A 122 -0.66 10.43 -8.75
CA SER A 122 -0.83 10.86 -10.14
C SER A 122 -1.57 12.19 -10.29
N ILE A 123 -2.54 12.47 -9.42
CA ILE A 123 -3.29 13.73 -9.45
C ILE A 123 -2.62 14.84 -8.63
N GLY A 124 -1.50 14.55 -7.97
CA GLY A 124 -0.72 15.51 -7.18
C GLY A 124 -1.34 15.88 -5.84
N ILE A 125 -2.45 15.27 -5.40
CA ILE A 125 -3.13 15.64 -4.15
C ILE A 125 -2.31 15.32 -2.89
N ILE A 126 -1.25 14.52 -3.03
CA ILE A 126 -0.33 14.17 -1.94
C ILE A 126 0.40 15.38 -1.34
N SER A 127 0.51 16.50 -2.07
CA SER A 127 1.06 17.76 -1.53
C SER A 127 0.22 18.35 -0.41
N GLU A 128 -1.06 17.98 -0.36
CA GLU A 128 -2.04 18.47 0.63
C GLU A 128 -2.11 17.57 1.87
N PHE A 129 -1.38 16.46 1.88
CA PHE A 129 -1.33 15.56 3.02
C PHE A 129 -0.35 16.11 4.05
N ASP A 130 -0.68 15.99 5.34
CA ASP A 130 0.28 16.30 6.38
C ASP A 130 1.47 15.32 6.32
N PHE A 131 2.63 15.79 6.77
CA PHE A 131 3.88 15.05 6.68
C PHE A 131 3.81 13.68 7.36
N LYS A 132 3.15 13.58 8.53
CA LYS A 132 3.05 12.34 9.29
C LYS A 132 2.22 11.32 8.50
N THR A 133 1.05 11.71 8.01
CA THR A 133 0.19 10.86 7.17
C THR A 133 0.94 10.36 5.94
N LEU A 134 1.63 11.25 5.23
CA LEU A 134 2.40 10.89 4.04
C LEU A 134 3.50 9.87 4.35
N GLN A 135 4.23 10.04 5.47
CA GLN A 135 5.27 9.11 5.90
C GLN A 135 4.73 7.69 6.14
N TYR A 136 3.60 7.57 6.86
CA TYR A 136 2.98 6.27 7.16
C TYR A 136 2.44 5.59 5.91
N ILE A 137 1.76 6.32 5.03
CA ILE A 137 1.27 5.81 3.75
C ILE A 137 2.44 5.28 2.91
N ASN A 138 3.48 6.10 2.71
CA ASN A 138 4.66 5.71 1.93
C ASN A 138 5.31 4.45 2.48
N ALA A 139 5.63 4.42 3.78
CA ALA A 139 6.28 3.26 4.40
C ALA A 139 5.46 1.98 4.24
N THR A 140 4.13 2.08 4.31
CA THR A 140 3.23 0.93 4.17
C THR A 140 3.24 0.37 2.75
N TYR A 141 3.06 1.22 1.73
CA TYR A 141 3.06 0.77 0.35
C TYR A 141 4.44 0.35 -0.15
N GLU A 142 5.51 0.99 0.33
CA GLU A 142 6.89 0.57 0.03
C GLU A 142 7.18 -0.82 0.57
N LEU A 143 6.83 -1.11 1.83
CA LEU A 143 7.03 -2.45 2.38
C LEU A 143 6.16 -3.50 1.65
N GLN A 144 4.90 -3.17 1.34
CA GLN A 144 4.03 -4.03 0.54
C GLN A 144 4.69 -4.37 -0.81
N GLN A 145 5.19 -3.37 -1.53
CA GLN A 145 5.84 -3.57 -2.82
C GLN A 145 7.16 -4.34 -2.70
N LEU A 146 7.97 -4.04 -1.69
CA LEU A 146 9.22 -4.76 -1.43
C LEU A 146 8.95 -6.24 -1.19
N MET A 147 7.99 -6.57 -0.32
CA MET A 147 7.60 -7.96 -0.01
C MET A 147 7.13 -8.70 -1.27
N MET A 148 6.30 -8.06 -2.09
CA MET A 148 5.79 -8.66 -3.33
C MET A 148 6.89 -8.90 -4.36
N ASN A 149 7.73 -7.90 -4.62
CA ASN A 149 8.74 -7.93 -5.67
C ASN A 149 9.98 -8.73 -5.31
N THR A 150 10.19 -9.01 -4.03
CA THR A 150 11.33 -9.81 -3.55
C THR A 150 10.87 -11.16 -3.04
N THR A 151 10.31 -11.24 -1.83
CA THR A 151 10.06 -12.50 -1.14
C THR A 151 9.02 -13.36 -1.84
N VAL A 152 7.85 -12.80 -2.17
CA VAL A 152 6.78 -13.55 -2.83
C VAL A 152 7.21 -14.00 -4.22
N LYS A 153 7.81 -13.10 -5.01
CA LYS A 153 8.35 -13.42 -6.33
C LYS A 153 9.42 -14.52 -6.27
N ASN A 154 10.38 -14.43 -5.35
CA ASN A 154 11.45 -15.42 -5.20
C ASN A 154 10.90 -16.80 -4.80
N ILE A 155 9.87 -16.85 -3.93
CA ILE A 155 9.21 -18.11 -3.57
C ILE A 155 8.51 -18.69 -4.80
N ALA A 156 7.76 -17.87 -5.54
CA ALA A 156 7.09 -18.30 -6.77
C ALA A 156 8.10 -18.84 -7.80
N GLU A 157 9.20 -18.14 -8.05
CA GLU A 157 10.23 -18.55 -9.01
C GLU A 157 10.82 -19.93 -8.66
N ILE A 158 11.13 -20.18 -7.39
CA ILE A 158 11.65 -21.47 -6.95
C ILE A 158 10.64 -22.59 -7.14
N LEU A 159 9.37 -22.33 -6.83
CA LEU A 159 8.31 -23.32 -6.98
C LEU A 159 8.03 -23.69 -8.43
N TYR A 160 8.14 -22.72 -9.35
CA TYR A 160 7.88 -22.92 -10.78
C TYR A 160 9.14 -23.23 -11.59
N SER A 161 10.32 -23.17 -10.99
CA SER A 161 11.55 -23.62 -11.63
C SER A 161 11.47 -25.14 -11.89
N LYS A 162 11.80 -25.56 -13.12
CA LYS A 162 11.73 -26.96 -13.58
C LYS A 162 12.65 -27.93 -12.82
N SER A 163 13.51 -27.43 -11.94
CA SER A 163 14.56 -28.18 -11.26
C SER A 163 14.23 -28.36 -9.78
N THR A 164 13.13 -29.02 -9.44
CA THR A 164 13.16 -29.73 -8.17
C THR A 164 14.12 -30.89 -8.37
N ASP A 165 15.40 -30.64 -8.09
CA ASP A 165 16.44 -31.63 -8.16
C ASP A 165 16.03 -32.75 -7.19
N VAL A 166 15.49 -33.82 -7.76
CA VAL A 166 14.86 -34.90 -7.02
C VAL A 166 15.88 -35.52 -6.07
N GLU A 167 17.17 -35.40 -6.37
CA GLU A 167 18.28 -35.87 -5.56
C GLU A 167 18.43 -35.13 -4.21
N ASN A 168 17.94 -33.88 -4.08
CA ASN A 168 18.08 -33.08 -2.85
C ASN A 168 16.78 -32.40 -2.39
N ILE A 169 15.70 -33.20 -2.29
CA ILE A 169 14.40 -32.68 -1.85
C ILE A 169 14.45 -32.12 -0.43
N LYS A 170 15.21 -32.75 0.46
CA LYS A 170 15.33 -32.25 1.84
C LYS A 170 15.95 -30.86 1.89
N GLY A 171 17.01 -30.61 1.12
CA GLY A 171 17.62 -29.29 0.99
C GLY A 171 16.63 -28.26 0.45
N PHE A 172 15.90 -28.63 -0.62
CA PHE A 172 14.86 -27.79 -1.20
C PHE A 172 13.75 -27.44 -0.18
N LEU A 173 13.24 -28.41 0.57
CA LEU A 173 12.20 -28.18 1.58
C LEU A 173 12.69 -27.25 2.71
N ILE A 174 13.94 -27.42 3.15
CA ILE A 174 14.57 -26.55 4.16
C ILE A 174 14.69 -25.12 3.62
N GLU A 175 15.17 -24.95 2.39
CA GLU A 175 15.27 -23.64 1.76
C GLU A 175 13.89 -22.96 1.67
N LEU A 176 12.88 -23.69 1.18
CA LEU A 176 11.53 -23.17 1.05
C LEU A 176 10.95 -22.76 2.41
N ARG A 177 11.14 -23.57 3.46
CA ARG A 177 10.74 -23.27 4.83
C ARG A 177 11.40 -21.98 5.35
N LEU A 178 12.68 -21.77 5.08
CA LEU A 178 13.38 -20.54 5.48
C LEU A 178 12.80 -19.30 4.78
N ARG A 179 12.47 -19.43 3.49
CA ARG A 179 11.86 -18.34 2.71
C ARG A 179 10.46 -17.99 3.21
N PHE A 180 9.61 -18.98 3.49
CA PHE A 180 8.32 -18.75 4.13
C PHE A 180 8.47 -18.16 5.54
N GLY A 181 9.51 -18.55 6.29
CA GLY A 181 9.83 -17.95 7.58
C GLY A 181 10.15 -16.45 7.48
N ASN A 182 10.91 -16.05 6.45
CA ASN A 182 11.17 -14.65 6.14
C ASN A 182 9.88 -13.91 5.73
N LEU A 183 9.09 -14.51 4.82
CA LEU A 183 7.80 -13.96 4.39
C LEU A 183 6.90 -13.69 5.59
N LYS A 184 6.72 -14.67 6.47
CA LYS A 184 5.95 -14.52 7.71
C LYS A 184 6.39 -13.31 8.54
N GLY A 185 7.70 -13.09 8.69
CA GLY A 185 8.24 -11.92 9.39
C GLY A 185 7.91 -10.58 8.71
N GLN A 186 7.97 -10.54 7.38
CA GLN A 186 7.56 -9.37 6.59
C GLN A 186 6.06 -9.11 6.69
N GLU A 187 5.24 -10.17 6.67
CA GLU A 187 3.78 -10.07 6.80
C GLU A 187 3.37 -9.48 8.16
N TYR A 188 3.98 -9.93 9.27
CA TYR A 188 3.74 -9.30 10.58
C TYR A 188 4.12 -7.82 10.58
N SER A 189 5.27 -7.49 10.00
CA SER A 189 5.73 -6.09 9.92
C SER A 189 4.76 -5.23 9.11
N LEU A 190 4.26 -5.76 7.98
CA LEU A 190 3.29 -5.10 7.13
C LEU A 190 1.92 -4.98 7.81
N GLU A 191 1.48 -5.99 8.57
CA GLU A 191 0.23 -5.92 9.33
C GLU A 191 0.29 -4.81 10.39
N GLU A 192 1.40 -4.68 11.11
CA GLU A 192 1.60 -3.61 12.07
C GLU A 192 1.65 -2.23 11.41
N LEU A 193 2.27 -2.11 10.24
CA LEU A 193 2.22 -0.86 9.46
C LEU A 193 0.80 -0.55 8.98
N TYR A 194 0.03 -1.52 8.49
CA TYR A 194 -1.37 -1.29 8.15
C TYR A 194 -2.16 -0.74 9.33
N LYS A 195 -2.02 -1.33 10.53
CA LYS A 195 -2.71 -0.85 11.73
C LYS A 195 -2.37 0.61 12.03
N LYS A 196 -1.08 0.93 12.09
CA LYS A 196 -0.60 2.30 12.40
C LYS A 196 -1.05 3.31 11.34
N THR A 197 -0.98 2.95 10.07
CA THR A 197 -1.37 3.85 8.98
C THR A 197 -2.88 4.08 8.96
N ILE A 198 -3.69 3.03 9.18
CA ILE A 198 -5.15 3.17 9.28
C ILE A 198 -5.55 4.05 10.47
N GLU A 199 -4.83 3.96 11.59
CA GLU A 199 -5.04 4.79 12.78
C GLU A 199 -4.73 6.28 12.51
N VAL A 200 -3.64 6.58 11.80
CA VAL A 200 -3.30 7.94 11.39
C VAL A 200 -4.31 8.54 10.41
N LEU A 201 -5.04 7.71 9.68
CA LEU A 201 -6.12 8.10 8.76
C LEU A 201 -7.50 8.22 9.45
N GLN A 202 -7.58 8.21 10.78
CA GLN A 202 -8.82 8.47 11.55
C GLN A 202 -8.96 9.95 11.84
#